data_AF-A0A165BDZ8-F1
#
_entry.id   AF-A0A165BDZ8-F1
#
_cell.length_a   1.000
_cell.length_b   1.000
_cell.length_c   1.000
_cell.angle_alpha   90.00
_cell.angle_beta   90.00
_cell.angle_gamma   90.00
#
_symmetry.space_group_name_H-M   'P 1'
#
loop_
_entity.id
_entity.type
_entity.pdbx_description
1 polymer ?
#
loop_
_entity_poly.entity_id
_entity_poly.type
_entity_poly.pdbx_seq_one_letter_code
_entity_poly.pdbx_strand_id
1 'polypeptide(L)'
;IVRDSVKLWCFMLEFHFKENLYFFNKVLKKEYRYMPHPVEDDNQPDSNGITQSMLEFSWEHDVGPKAQKIDWKDDLNNLTKLHPQVMDDDDDDMLFKGGSFFNFFENEDDLYHIGMLITNIIFPEVINYFLSQAGSHNMVEDDDHEDNIYLEE
;
A
#
# COMPACT_ATOMS: atom_id res chain seq x y z
N ILE A 1 4.52 -1.69 10.96
CA ILE A 1 3.61 -2.77 10.50
C ILE A 1 3.33 -3.68 11.67
N VAL A 2 2.06 -3.97 11.94
CA VAL A 2 1.66 -4.97 12.95
C VAL A 2 1.12 -6.18 12.20
N ARG A 3 1.76 -7.35 12.36
CA ARG A 3 1.32 -8.61 11.73
C ARG A 3 0.34 -9.34 12.64
N ASP A 4 -0.64 -10.01 12.06
CA ASP A 4 -1.54 -10.90 12.80
C ASP A 4 -0.80 -12.18 13.23
N SER A 5 -0.94 -12.57 14.49
CA SER A 5 -0.24 -13.73 15.08
C SER A 5 -0.81 -15.08 14.66
N VAL A 6 -2.04 -15.11 14.14
CA VAL A 6 -2.77 -16.32 13.75
C VAL A 6 -2.74 -16.47 12.22
N LYS A 7 -2.93 -15.38 11.49
CA LYS A 7 -2.87 -15.39 10.02
C LYS A 7 -1.74 -14.50 9.54
N LEU A 8 -0.57 -15.11 9.29
CA LEU A 8 0.69 -14.43 8.91
C LEU A 8 0.60 -13.51 7.69
N TRP A 9 -0.45 -13.70 6.88
CA TRP A 9 -0.74 -12.98 5.65
C TRP A 9 -1.47 -11.66 5.96
N CYS A 10 -2.20 -11.58 7.08
CA CYS A 10 -2.90 -10.37 7.51
C CYS A 10 -1.96 -9.40 8.24
N PHE A 11 -2.13 -8.11 7.96
CA PHE A 11 -1.34 -7.07 8.60
C PHE A 11 -2.12 -5.77 8.75
N MET A 12 -1.58 -4.90 9.58
CA MET A 12 -2.06 -3.54 9.79
C MET A 12 -0.91 -2.56 9.58
N LEU A 13 -1.18 -1.57 8.74
CA LEU A 13 -0.33 -0.39 8.61
C LEU A 13 -0.81 0.66 9.60
N GLU A 14 0.11 1.15 10.42
CA GLU A 14 -0.13 2.23 11.35
C GLU A 14 0.75 3.42 11.00
N PHE A 15 0.12 4.56 10.74
CA PHE A 15 0.78 5.83 10.47
C PHE A 15 0.61 6.70 11.70
N HIS A 16 1.73 6.97 12.38
CA HIS A 16 1.76 7.74 13.61
C HIS A 16 2.07 9.21 13.30
N PHE A 17 1.13 10.09 13.65
CA PHE A 17 1.24 11.52 13.42
C PHE A 17 1.39 12.26 14.76
N LYS A 18 2.22 13.30 14.75
CA LYS A 18 2.20 14.30 15.80
C LYS A 18 0.91 15.13 15.71
N GLU A 19 0.63 15.90 16.76
CA GLU A 19 -0.42 16.91 16.70
C GLU A 19 -0.19 17.83 15.50
N ASN A 20 -1.24 18.02 14.71
CA ASN A 20 -1.21 18.75 13.45
C ASN A 20 -2.48 19.59 13.28
N LEU A 21 -2.53 20.41 12.24
CA LEU A 21 -3.62 21.35 11.98
C LEU A 21 -4.81 20.72 11.24
N TYR A 22 -4.67 19.50 10.73
CA TYR A 22 -5.61 18.91 9.77
C TYR A 22 -6.66 18.01 10.42
N PHE A 23 -6.24 17.09 11.29
CA PHE A 23 -7.12 16.09 11.91
C PHE A 23 -6.73 15.79 13.36
N PHE A 24 -7.64 15.18 14.11
CA PHE A 24 -7.44 14.83 15.53
C PHE A 24 -6.75 13.48 15.73
N ASN A 25 -6.83 12.57 14.77
CA ASN A 25 -6.26 11.23 14.90
C ASN A 25 -4.74 11.29 15.04
N LYS A 26 -4.20 10.65 16.10
CA LYS A 26 -2.75 10.47 16.27
C LYS A 26 -2.22 9.27 15.49
N VAL A 27 -3.10 8.31 15.20
CA VAL A 27 -2.76 7.10 14.44
C VAL A 27 -3.85 6.88 13.40
N LEU A 28 -3.44 6.79 12.13
CA LEU A 28 -4.30 6.31 11.05
C LEU A 28 -3.91 4.87 10.73
N LYS A 29 -4.91 3.99 10.66
CA LYS A 29 -4.74 2.56 10.45
C LYS A 29 -5.38 2.14 9.14
N LYS A 30 -4.66 1.29 8.40
CA LYS A 30 -5.23 0.51 7.30
C LYS A 30 -5.04 -0.96 7.65
N GLU A 31 -6.14 -1.67 7.80
CA GLU A 31 -6.14 -3.07 8.22
C GLU A 31 -6.47 -3.99 7.06
N TYR A 32 -5.70 -5.05 6.89
CA TYR A 32 -5.89 -6.09 5.88
C TYR A 32 -6.26 -7.37 6.61
N ARG A 33 -7.56 -7.69 6.64
CA ARG A 33 -8.11 -8.81 7.42
C ARG A 33 -8.54 -9.94 6.52
N TYR A 34 -8.36 -11.17 7.02
CA TYR A 34 -8.86 -12.34 6.34
C TYR A 34 -10.38 -12.32 6.27
N MET A 35 -10.92 -12.53 5.07
CA MET A 35 -12.34 -12.69 4.81
C MET A 35 -12.65 -14.17 4.58
N PRO A 36 -13.28 -14.86 5.55
CA PRO A 36 -13.61 -16.27 5.39
C PRO A 36 -14.67 -16.45 4.30
N HIS A 37 -14.40 -17.35 3.36
CA HIS A 37 -15.38 -17.80 2.39
C HIS A 37 -16.48 -18.64 3.05
N PRO A 38 -17.75 -18.57 2.59
CA PRO A 38 -18.86 -19.32 3.18
C PRO A 38 -18.81 -20.85 3.08
N VAL A 39 -17.70 -21.47 2.62
CA VAL A 39 -17.62 -22.91 2.30
C VAL A 39 -16.84 -23.71 3.34
N GLU A 40 -16.32 -23.10 4.41
CA GLU A 40 -15.50 -23.82 5.39
C GLU A 40 -16.33 -24.51 6.50
N ASP A 41 -17.13 -25.51 6.15
CA ASP A 41 -17.59 -26.51 7.14
C ASP A 41 -16.65 -27.72 7.25
N ASP A 42 -15.69 -27.89 6.32
CA ASP A 42 -14.82 -29.09 6.26
C ASP A 42 -13.32 -28.79 6.02
N ASN A 43 -12.85 -27.60 6.41
CA ASN A 43 -11.45 -27.15 6.22
C ASN A 43 -10.48 -27.74 7.26
N GLN A 44 -10.48 -29.06 7.43
CA GLN A 44 -9.57 -29.75 8.35
C GLN A 44 -8.16 -29.90 7.73
N PRO A 45 -7.09 -29.76 8.52
CA PRO A 45 -5.73 -29.96 8.04
C PRO A 45 -5.49 -31.42 7.64
N ASP A 46 -4.77 -31.61 6.54
CA ASP A 46 -4.33 -32.93 6.07
C ASP A 46 -3.21 -33.52 6.95
N SER A 47 -2.68 -34.68 6.56
CA SER A 47 -1.59 -35.36 7.28
C SER A 47 -0.30 -34.55 7.43
N ASN A 48 -0.14 -33.49 6.63
CA ASN A 48 1.00 -32.57 6.67
C ASN A 48 0.66 -31.24 7.36
N GLY A 49 -0.57 -31.09 7.87
CA GLY A 49 -1.04 -29.85 8.49
C GLY A 49 -1.49 -28.79 7.49
N ILE A 50 -1.64 -29.13 6.21
CA ILE A 50 -2.04 -28.20 5.14
C ILE A 50 -3.56 -28.28 4.99
N THR A 51 -4.23 -27.13 5.03
CA THR A 51 -5.67 -27.06 4.77
C THR A 51 -5.94 -26.69 3.31
N GLN A 52 -7.13 -27.02 2.78
CA GLN A 52 -7.49 -26.67 1.41
C GLN A 52 -7.45 -25.16 1.18
N SER A 53 -7.88 -24.38 2.17
CA SER A 53 -7.81 -22.92 2.11
C SER A 53 -6.40 -22.35 2.14
N MET A 54 -5.38 -23.11 2.57
CA MET A 54 -3.97 -22.69 2.42
C MET A 54 -3.49 -22.87 0.97
N LEU A 55 -4.04 -23.83 0.23
CA LEU A 55 -3.69 -24.08 -1.17
C LEU A 55 -4.43 -23.15 -2.13
N GLU A 56 -5.68 -22.83 -1.82
CA GLU A 56 -6.56 -22.00 -2.65
C GLU A 56 -6.50 -20.50 -2.29
N PHE A 57 -5.67 -20.14 -1.32
CA PHE A 57 -5.56 -18.75 -0.86
C PHE A 57 -5.25 -17.80 -2.02
N SER A 58 -6.09 -16.79 -2.20
CA SER A 58 -5.86 -15.66 -3.09
C SER A 58 -5.95 -14.37 -2.30
N TRP A 59 -4.92 -13.53 -2.39
CA TRP A 59 -4.91 -12.23 -1.70
C TRP A 59 -6.12 -11.37 -2.05
N GLU A 60 -6.52 -11.38 -3.32
CA GLU A 60 -7.62 -10.56 -3.84
C GLU A 60 -8.99 -11.02 -3.34
N HIS A 61 -9.13 -12.31 -3.00
CA HIS A 61 -10.40 -12.89 -2.56
C HIS A 61 -10.48 -13.06 -1.04
N ASP A 62 -9.37 -13.43 -0.41
CA ASP A 62 -9.33 -13.85 0.99
C ASP A 62 -8.86 -12.76 1.95
N VAL A 63 -8.38 -11.61 1.45
CA VAL A 63 -7.93 -10.49 2.30
C VAL A 63 -8.63 -9.20 1.90
N GLY A 64 -9.49 -8.72 2.79
CA GLY A 64 -10.21 -7.46 2.63
C GLY A 64 -9.52 -6.31 3.36
N PRO A 65 -9.18 -5.21 2.67
CA PRO A 65 -8.77 -3.97 3.32
C PRO A 65 -9.96 -3.30 4.02
N LYS A 66 -9.72 -2.63 5.15
CA LYS A 66 -10.75 -1.89 5.89
C LYS A 66 -10.49 -0.39 5.88
N ALA A 67 -11.56 0.36 5.70
CA ALA A 67 -11.56 1.80 5.85
C ALA A 67 -11.49 2.23 7.31
N GLN A 68 -10.81 3.35 7.55
CA GLN A 68 -10.85 4.13 8.77
C GLN A 68 -11.23 5.57 8.42
N LYS A 69 -12.30 6.07 9.06
CA LYS A 69 -12.68 7.47 8.95
C LYS A 69 -11.63 8.39 9.60
N ILE A 70 -11.34 9.53 8.98
CA ILE A 70 -10.45 10.54 9.51
C ILE A 70 -11.27 11.65 10.18
N ASP A 71 -10.90 11.98 11.42
CA ASP A 71 -11.51 13.06 12.21
C ASP A 71 -10.87 14.40 11.86
N TRP A 72 -11.20 14.91 10.67
CA TRP A 72 -10.77 16.24 10.21
C TRP A 72 -11.26 17.33 11.17
N LYS A 73 -10.41 18.32 11.44
CA LYS A 73 -10.72 19.43 12.35
C LYS A 73 -11.67 20.45 11.73
N ASP A 74 -11.57 20.63 10.42
CA ASP A 74 -12.40 21.55 9.64
C ASP A 74 -12.53 21.06 8.20
N ASP A 75 -13.68 21.36 7.59
CA ASP A 75 -14.02 20.96 6.23
C ASP A 75 -13.15 21.65 5.18
N LEU A 76 -12.62 22.85 5.47
CA LEU A 76 -11.70 23.56 4.56
C LEU A 76 -10.33 22.89 4.46
N ASN A 77 -9.99 22.02 5.42
CA ASN A 77 -8.74 21.26 5.43
C ASN A 77 -8.97 19.76 5.20
N ASN A 78 -10.21 19.36 4.92
CA ASN A 78 -10.57 17.98 4.64
C ASN A 78 -10.07 17.60 3.24
N LEU A 79 -8.88 17.01 3.18
CA LEU A 79 -8.21 16.73 1.90
C LEU A 79 -8.92 15.64 1.10
N THR A 80 -9.63 14.70 1.74
CA THR A 80 -10.38 13.66 1.03
C THR A 80 -11.65 14.22 0.40
N LYS A 81 -12.28 15.22 1.03
CA LYS A 81 -13.40 15.96 0.46
C LYS A 81 -12.98 16.93 -0.65
N LEU A 82 -11.85 17.62 -0.49
CA LEU A 82 -11.34 18.57 -1.49
C LEU A 82 -10.76 17.88 -2.72
N HIS A 83 -10.13 16.72 -2.52
CA HIS A 83 -9.51 15.92 -3.56
C HIS A 83 -9.98 14.47 -3.46
N PRO A 84 -11.27 14.22 -3.78
CA PRO A 84 -11.82 12.88 -3.74
C PRO A 84 -11.17 12.00 -4.80
N GLN A 85 -11.19 10.69 -4.53
CA GLN A 85 -10.89 9.70 -5.55
C GLN A 85 -12.05 9.68 -6.56
N VAL A 86 -11.72 9.80 -7.85
CA VAL A 86 -12.70 9.74 -8.94
C VAL A 86 -12.39 8.53 -9.79
N MET A 87 -13.39 7.66 -9.91
CA MET A 87 -13.42 6.59 -10.91
C MET A 87 -14.07 7.22 -12.15
N ASP A 88 -13.32 7.36 -13.24
CA ASP A 88 -13.91 7.72 -14.52
C ASP A 88 -14.30 6.43 -15.24
N ASP A 89 -15.58 6.25 -15.50
CA ASP A 89 -16.12 5.04 -16.16
C ASP A 89 -16.09 5.16 -17.71
N ASP A 90 -15.73 6.33 -18.25
CA ASP A 90 -15.91 6.69 -19.67
C ASP A 90 -14.60 6.82 -20.50
N ASP A 91 -13.41 6.74 -19.88
CA ASP A 91 -12.13 6.79 -20.60
C ASP A 91 -11.46 5.39 -20.62
N ASP A 92 -11.29 4.83 -21.81
CA ASP A 92 -10.57 3.56 -22.09
C ASP A 92 -9.09 3.56 -21.63
N ASP A 93 -8.58 4.70 -21.16
CA ASP A 93 -7.29 4.85 -20.50
C ASP A 93 -7.48 4.87 -18.97
N MET A 94 -7.39 3.69 -18.34
CA MET A 94 -7.53 3.39 -16.91
C MET A 94 -6.63 4.19 -15.95
N LEU A 95 -6.75 5.51 -15.92
CA LEU A 95 -6.03 6.40 -15.03
C LEU A 95 -6.99 6.91 -13.96
N PHE A 96 -7.31 6.05 -13.00
CA PHE A 96 -7.99 6.45 -11.77
C PHE A 96 -7.34 7.69 -11.19
N LYS A 97 -8.10 8.78 -11.00
CA LYS A 97 -7.57 9.97 -10.33
C LYS A 97 -7.60 9.73 -8.84
N GLY A 98 -6.46 9.30 -8.28
CA GLY A 98 -6.34 8.88 -6.88
C GLY A 98 -6.66 9.95 -5.84
N GLY A 99 -6.69 11.22 -6.24
CA GLY A 99 -7.00 12.34 -5.36
C GLY A 99 -5.95 12.49 -4.25
N SER A 100 -6.41 12.81 -3.03
CA SER A 100 -5.57 12.86 -1.84
C SER A 100 -5.09 11.47 -1.42
N PHE A 101 -3.84 11.35 -0.98
CA PHE A 101 -3.33 10.12 -0.36
C PHE A 101 -4.22 9.63 0.80
N PHE A 102 -4.83 10.54 1.55
CA PHE A 102 -5.67 10.18 2.69
C PHE A 102 -6.95 9.40 2.31
N ASN A 103 -7.35 9.40 1.03
CA ASN A 103 -8.42 8.53 0.52
C ASN A 103 -8.06 7.04 0.73
N PHE A 104 -6.77 6.71 0.79
CA PHE A 104 -6.27 5.38 1.13
C PHE A 104 -6.86 4.87 2.45
N PHE A 105 -7.05 5.74 3.45
CA PHE A 105 -7.63 5.33 4.73
C PHE A 105 -9.16 5.30 4.69
N GLU A 106 -9.82 6.28 4.05
CA GLU A 106 -11.27 6.41 4.10
C GLU A 106 -12.03 5.48 3.15
N ASN A 107 -11.39 5.02 2.07
CA ASN A 107 -11.94 4.02 1.17
C ASN A 107 -11.55 2.61 1.65
N GLU A 108 -12.43 1.63 1.41
CA GLU A 108 -12.10 0.24 1.74
C GLU A 108 -11.02 -0.27 0.79
N ASP A 109 -11.24 -0.12 -0.52
CA ASP A 109 -10.35 -0.62 -1.55
C ASP A 109 -8.93 -0.04 -1.49
N ASP A 110 -7.97 -0.86 -1.91
CA ASP A 110 -6.56 -0.49 -2.10
C ASP A 110 -6.19 -0.65 -3.57
N LEU A 111 -6.80 0.18 -4.43
CA LEU A 111 -6.74 0.04 -5.89
C LEU A 111 -5.32 0.12 -6.47
N TYR A 112 -4.42 0.82 -5.79
CA TYR A 112 -3.03 0.96 -6.24
C TYR A 112 -2.09 -0.01 -5.49
N HIS A 113 -2.65 -0.97 -4.75
CA HIS A 113 -1.92 -1.94 -3.93
C HIS A 113 -0.89 -1.28 -3.00
N ILE A 114 -1.20 -0.09 -2.49
CA ILE A 114 -0.32 0.74 -1.65
C ILE A 114 0.10 -0.05 -0.41
N GLY A 115 -0.81 -0.82 0.18
CA GLY A 115 -0.51 -1.61 1.36
C GLY A 115 0.57 -2.65 1.13
N MET A 116 0.52 -3.32 0.00
CA MET A 116 1.51 -4.33 -0.41
C MET A 116 2.84 -3.68 -0.80
N LEU A 117 2.80 -2.57 -1.54
CA LEU A 117 4.00 -1.79 -1.86
C LEU A 117 4.72 -1.32 -0.60
N ILE A 118 3.98 -0.77 0.36
CA ILE A 118 4.56 -0.35 1.65
C ILE A 118 5.14 -1.54 2.38
N THR A 119 4.40 -2.64 2.49
CA THR A 119 4.80 -3.79 3.31
C THR A 119 6.02 -4.52 2.76
N ASN A 120 6.08 -4.72 1.44
CA ASN A 120 7.07 -5.58 0.81
C ASN A 120 8.26 -4.83 0.23
N ILE A 121 8.10 -3.54 -0.10
CA ILE A 121 9.13 -2.75 -0.80
C ILE A 121 9.61 -1.60 0.08
N ILE A 122 8.70 -0.69 0.47
CA ILE A 122 9.12 0.58 1.10
C ILE A 122 9.57 0.36 2.55
N PHE A 123 8.80 -0.39 3.35
CA PHE A 123 9.07 -0.55 4.77
C PHE A 123 10.37 -1.34 5.06
N PRO A 124 10.69 -2.44 4.34
CA PRO A 124 11.97 -3.14 4.50
C PRO A 124 13.18 -2.26 4.13
N GLU A 125 13.03 -1.41 3.11
CA GLU A 125 14.12 -0.60 2.54
C GLU A 125 14.05 0.89 2.93
N VAL A 126 13.34 1.22 4.02
CA VAL A 126 12.97 2.62 4.34
C VAL A 126 14.18 3.55 4.48
N ILE A 127 15.28 3.06 5.04
CA ILE A 127 16.54 3.82 5.19
C ILE A 127 17.16 4.09 3.82
N ASN A 128 17.12 3.10 2.92
CA ASN A 128 17.65 3.24 1.57
C ASN A 128 16.82 4.22 0.76
N TYR A 129 15.49 4.20 0.88
CA TYR A 129 14.63 5.23 0.27
C TYR A 129 14.90 6.62 0.86
N PHE A 130 15.11 6.73 2.17
CA PHE A 130 15.43 8.00 2.83
C PHE A 130 16.77 8.58 2.38
N LEU A 131 17.78 7.73 2.16
CA LEU A 131 19.11 8.13 1.69
C LEU A 131 19.21 8.22 0.16
N SER A 132 18.11 8.00 -0.58
CA SER A 132 18.08 7.90 -2.04
C SER A 132 18.99 6.81 -2.62
N GLN A 133 19.26 5.76 -1.86
CA GLN A 133 20.03 4.57 -2.26
C GLN A 133 19.13 3.40 -2.70
N ALA A 134 17.83 3.51 -2.48
CA ALA A 134 16.87 2.53 -3.00
C ALA A 134 16.86 2.58 -4.54
N GLY A 135 17.07 1.42 -5.18
CA GLY A 135 17.14 1.31 -6.64
C GLY A 135 18.52 1.64 -7.25
N SER A 136 19.48 2.14 -6.48
CA SER A 136 20.82 2.47 -7.01
C SER A 136 21.71 1.25 -7.25
N HIS A 137 21.34 0.06 -6.74
CA HIS A 137 22.11 -1.16 -6.95
C HIS A 137 21.98 -1.75 -8.38
N ASN A 138 21.10 -1.20 -9.22
CA ASN A 138 20.88 -1.66 -10.61
C ASN A 138 21.10 -0.56 -11.67
N MET A 139 21.54 0.64 -11.28
CA MET A 139 22.01 1.63 -12.26
C MET A 139 23.52 1.45 -12.36
N VAL A 140 23.94 0.59 -13.29
CA VAL A 140 25.31 0.66 -13.81
C VAL A 140 25.45 2.09 -14.32
N GLU A 141 26.27 2.90 -13.65
CA GLU A 141 26.70 4.18 -14.19
C GLU A 141 27.43 3.85 -15.50
N ASP A 142 26.72 4.00 -16.62
CA ASP A 142 27.30 3.97 -17.96
C ASP A 142 28.05 5.31 -18.13
N ASP A 143 29.20 5.42 -17.48
CA ASP A 143 30.12 6.56 -17.56
C ASP A 143 30.93 6.47 -18.86
N ASP A 144 30.23 6.54 -20.00
CA ASP A 144 30.80 6.66 -21.34
C ASP A 144 30.71 8.12 -21.83
N HIS A 145 31.28 9.05 -21.06
CA HIS A 145 31.61 10.39 -21.53
C HIS A 145 33.05 10.44 -22.07
N GLU A 146 33.28 9.85 -23.25
CA GLU A 146 34.47 10.10 -24.07
C GLU A 146 34.39 11.48 -24.76
N ASP A 147 34.83 12.54 -24.07
CA ASP A 147 35.11 13.84 -24.70
C ASP A 147 36.45 13.79 -25.48
N ASN A 148 36.45 13.17 -26.66
CA ASN A 148 37.53 13.29 -27.64
C ASN A 148 37.27 14.49 -28.57
N ILE A 149 37.56 15.70 -28.08
CA ILE A 149 37.62 16.90 -28.92
C ILE A 149 38.99 16.92 -29.61
N TYR A 150 39.03 16.46 -30.87
CA TYR A 150 40.19 16.64 -31.73
C TYR A 150 40.41 18.14 -31.99
N LEU A 151 41.56 18.66 -31.56
CA LEU A 151 42.11 19.93 -32.04
C LEU A 151 42.69 19.67 -33.44
N GLU A 152 42.01 20.14 -34.48
CA GLU A 152 42.66 20.35 -35.78
C GLU A 152 43.41 21.68 -35.76
N GLU A 153 44.71 21.61 -36.12
CA GLU A 153 45.63 22.74 -36.34
C GLU A 153 45.29 23.53 -37.61
#